data_AF-A0A846ZGE8-F1
#
_entry.id   AF-A0A846ZGE8-F1
#
_cell.length_a   1.000
_cell.length_b   1.000
_cell.length_c   1.000
_cell.angle_alpha   90.00
_cell.angle_beta   90.00
_cell.angle_gamma   90.00
#
_symmetry.space_group_name_H-M   'P 1'
#
loop_
_entity.id
_entity.type
_entity.pdbx_description
1 polymer ?
#
loop_
_entity_poly.entity_id
_entity_poly.type
_entity_poly.pdbx_seq_one_letter_code
_entity_poly.pdbx_strand_id
1 'polypeptide(L)' 'MKYITVAFWSAVFGEILGYIVSQLSVGTYSFTTVAIIAIVVGEIAVIAVPAISGSAATKEVIHHQ' A
#
# COMPACT_ATOMS: atom_id res chain seq x y z
N MET A 1 13.79 9.23 -6.49
CA MET A 1 14.06 7.83 -6.14
C MET A 1 12.94 7.21 -5.30
N LYS A 2 12.47 7.85 -4.21
CA LYS A 2 11.45 7.29 -3.29
C LYS A 2 10.26 6.60 -3.99
N TYR A 3 9.55 7.30 -4.87
CA TYR A 3 8.35 6.78 -5.54
C TYR A 3 8.65 5.62 -6.51
N ILE A 4 9.74 5.71 -7.28
CA ILE A 4 10.16 4.59 -8.15
C ILE A 4 10.49 3.33 -7.35
N THR A 5 11.16 3.47 -6.21
CA THR A 5 11.47 2.35 -5.32
C THR A 5 10.19 1.75 -4.72
N VAL A 6 9.23 2.58 -4.33
CA VAL A 6 7.92 2.14 -3.83
C VAL A 6 7.17 1.41 -4.92
N ALA A 7 6.99 2.01 -6.10
CA ALA A 7 6.33 1.37 -7.24
C ALA A 7 6.94 0.01 -7.57
N PHE A 8 8.27 -0.11 -7.60
CA PHE A 8 8.94 -1.38 -7.85
C PHE A 8 8.60 -2.44 -6.79
N TRP A 9 8.77 -2.12 -5.51
CA TRP A 9 8.51 -3.08 -4.43
C TRP A 9 7.02 -3.39 -4.26
N SER A 10 6.16 -2.40 -4.45
CA SER A 10 4.71 -2.57 -4.44
C SER A 10 4.24 -3.52 -5.55
N ALA A 11 4.82 -3.44 -6.76
CA ALA A 11 4.53 -4.42 -7.80
C ALA A 11 4.98 -5.83 -7.39
N VAL A 12 6.22 -6.01 -6.94
CA VAL A 12 6.76 -7.32 -6.56
C VAL A 12 5.95 -7.97 -5.43
N PHE A 13 5.69 -7.25 -4.34
CA PHE A 13 4.93 -7.79 -3.21
C PHE A 13 3.44 -7.91 -3.53
N GLY A 14 2.91 -7.00 -4.34
CA GLY A 14 1.54 -7.06 -4.85
C GLY A 14 1.28 -8.34 -5.62
N GLU A 15 2.20 -8.74 -6.50
CA GLU A 15 2.08 -9.99 -7.27
C GLU A 15 2.10 -11.23 -6.39
N ILE A 16 3.02 -11.28 -5.41
CA ILE A 16 3.11 -12.40 -4.47
C ILE A 16 1.79 -12.53 -3.69
N LEU A 17 1.28 -11.44 -3.13
CA LEU A 17 0.04 -11.44 -2.36
C LEU A 17 -1.18 -11.72 -3.24
N GLY A 18 -1.27 -11.08 -4.40
CA GLY A 18 -2.38 -11.25 -5.34
C GLY A 18 -2.51 -12.69 -5.83
N TYR A 19 -1.38 -13.34 -6.13
CA TYR A 19 -1.37 -14.76 -6.48
C TYR A 19 -1.85 -15.62 -5.31
N ILE A 20 -1.29 -15.46 -4.11
CA ILE A 20 -1.68 -16.24 -2.92
C ILE A 20 -3.19 -16.10 -2.65
N VAL A 21 -3.70 -14.86 -2.64
CA VAL A 21 -5.11 -14.57 -2.40
C VAL A 21 -6.01 -15.21 -3.47
N SER A 22 -5.60 -15.19 -4.74
CA SER A 22 -6.37 -15.85 -5.81
C SER A 22 -6.52 -17.36 -5.57
N GLN A 23 -5.46 -18.02 -5.09
CA GLN A 23 -5.47 -19.46 -4.81
C GLN A 23 -6.32 -19.78 -3.58
N LEU A 24 -6.30 -18.91 -2.57
CA LEU A 24 -7.12 -19.07 -1.35
C LEU A 24 -8.61 -18.81 -1.59
N SER A 25 -8.94 -17.91 -2.52
CA SER A 25 -10.31 -17.49 -2.81
C SER A 25 -10.95 -18.20 -4.00
N VAL A 26 -10.21 -19.10 -4.67
CA VAL A 26 -10.62 -19.70 -5.97
C VAL A 26 -10.96 -18.62 -7.00
N GLY A 27 -10.27 -17.49 -6.94
CA GLY A 27 -10.48 -16.33 -7.80
C GLY A 27 -9.60 -16.36 -9.05
N THR A 28 -10.04 -15.68 -10.11
CA THR A 28 -9.22 -15.45 -11.31
C THR A 28 -8.07 -14.48 -11.02
N TYR A 29 -6.87 -14.86 -11.44
CA TYR A 29 -5.66 -14.06 -11.29
C TYR A 29 -5.29 -13.38 -12.62
N SER A 30 -5.00 -12.08 -12.56
CA SER A 30 -4.53 -11.26 -13.68
C SER A 30 -3.31 -10.46 -13.23
N PHE A 31 -2.14 -10.83 -13.74
CA PHE A 31 -0.86 -10.18 -13.45
C PHE A 31 -0.93 -8.66 -13.69
N THR A 32 -1.36 -8.22 -14.88
CA THR A 32 -1.42 -6.79 -15.21
C THR A 32 -2.31 -6.01 -14.25
N THR A 33 -3.46 -6.58 -13.87
CA THR A 33 -4.40 -5.93 -12.96
C THR A 33 -3.82 -5.80 -11.56
N VAL A 34 -3.20 -6.87 -11.05
CA VAL A 34 -2.60 -6.90 -9.70
C VAL A 34 -1.45 -5.90 -9.61
N ALA A 35 -0.53 -5.89 -10.59
CA ALA A 35 0.60 -4.96 -10.63
C ALA A 35 0.15 -3.50 -10.59
N ILE A 36 -0.82 -3.11 -11.42
CA ILE A 36 -1.31 -1.72 -11.48
C ILE A 36 -1.94 -1.33 -10.14
N ILE A 37 -2.83 -2.17 -9.59
CA ILE A 37 -3.50 -1.88 -8.32
C ILE A 37 -2.47 -1.76 -7.19
N ALA A 38 -1.52 -2.70 -7.11
CA ALA A 38 -0.53 -2.71 -6.05
C ALA A 38 0.38 -1.47 -6.07
N ILE A 39 0.81 -1.04 -7.26
CA ILE A 39 1.58 0.21 -7.43
C ILE A 39 0.76 1.41 -6.94
N VAL A 40 -0.48 1.55 -7.42
CA VAL A 40 -1.35 2.69 -7.04
C VAL A 40 -1.59 2.73 -5.54
N VAL A 41 -1.91 1.58 -4.92
CA VAL A 41 -2.14 1.49 -3.47
C VAL A 41 -0.86 1.81 -2.69
N GLY A 42 0.29 1.31 -3.14
CA GLY A 42 1.59 1.61 -2.54
C GLY A 42 1.92 3.10 -2.54
N GLU A 43 1.70 3.77 -3.66
CA GLU A 43 1.90 5.22 -3.79
C GLU A 43 0.96 6.02 -2.88
N ILE A 44 -0.32 5.63 -2.83
CA ILE A 44 -1.29 6.25 -1.91
C ILE A 44 -0.84 6.07 -0.46
N ALA A 45 -0.39 4.86 -0.07
CA ALA A 45 0.05 4.59 1.29
C ALA A 45 1.22 5.47 1.73
N VAL A 46 2.18 5.74 0.83
CA VAL A 46 3.34 6.61 1.11
C VAL A 46 2.94 8.05 1.43
N ILE A 47 1.83 8.53 0.88
CA ILE A 47 1.30 9.88 1.13
C ILE A 47 0.35 9.87 2.32
N ALA A 48 -0.58 8.91 2.34
CA ALA A 48 -1.64 8.83 3.33
C ALA A 48 -1.12 8.50 4.73
N VAL A 49 -0.20 7.54 4.87
CA VAL A 49 0.29 7.09 6.18
C VAL A 49 0.95 8.22 6.96
N PRO A 50 1.92 8.97 6.42
CA PRO A 50 2.50 10.10 7.15
C PRO A 50 1.47 11.21 7.45
N ALA A 51 0.54 11.47 6.53
CA ALA A 51 -0.49 12.50 6.71
C ALA A 51 -1.45 12.17 7.87
N ILE A 52 -1.91 10.92 7.96
CA ILE A 52 -2.78 10.47 9.06
C ILE A 52 -2.01 10.31 10.37
N SER A 53 -0.78 9.79 10.32
CA SER A 53 0.05 9.58 11.52
C SER A 53 0.51 10.89 12.13
N GLY A 54 0.85 11.90 11.30
CA GLY A 54 1.15 13.25 11.78
C GLY A 54 -0.06 13.90 12.47
N SER A 55 -1.25 13.77 11.88
CA SER A 55 -2.49 14.26 12.49
C SER A 55 -2.83 13.57 13.82
N ALA A 56 -2.52 12.28 13.97
CA ALA A 56 -2.76 11.54 15.20
C ALA A 56 -1.80 11.96 16.33
N ALA A 57 -0.52 12.15 16.02
CA ALA A 57 0.49 12.58 16.99
C ALA A 57 0.21 13.99 17.54
N THR A 58 -0.26 14.92 16.72
CA THR A 58 -0.62 16.28 17.17
C THR A 58 -1.81 16.28 18.13
N LYS A 59 -2.76 15.35 18.00
CA LYS A 59 -3.98 15.30 18.84
C LYS A 59 -3.71 14.81 20.27
N GLU A 60 -2.73 13.93 20.45
CA GLU A 60 -2.24 13.44 21.75
C GLU A 60 -1.64 14.58 22.60
N VAL A 61 -0.80 15.42 22.00
CA VAL A 61 -0.11 16.51 22.72
C VAL A 61 -1.09 17.58 23.22
N ILE A 62 -2.17 17.85 22.49
CA ILE A 62 -3.17 18.87 22.85
C ILE A 62 -4.09 18.40 23.99
N HIS A 63 -4.35 17.10 24.12
CA HIS A 63 -5.26 16.55 25.15
C HIS A 63 -4.59 16.25 26.50
N HIS A 64 -3.27 16.31 26.58
CA HIS A 64 -2.48 16.10 27.81
C HIS A 64 -1.90 17.40 28.42
N GLN A 65 -2.25 18.57 27.87
CA GLN A 65 -1.95 19.88 28.47
C GLN A 65 -3.10 20.41 29.33
#